data_AF-A0A517XUL3-F1
#
_entry.id   AF-A0A517XUL3-F1
#
_cell.length_a   1.000
_cell.length_b   1.000
_cell.length_c   1.000
_cell.angle_alpha   90.00
_cell.angle_beta   90.00
_cell.angle_gamma   90.00
#
_symmetry.space_group_name_H-M   'P 1'
#
loop_
_entity.id
_entity.type
_entity.pdbx_description
1 polymer ?
#
loop_
_entity_poly.entity_id
_entity_poly.type
_entity_poly.pdbx_seq_one_letter_code
_entity_poly.pdbx_strand_id
1 'polypeptide(L)'
;MREGDFEVLPAGEMRAKYGLTAENRPTLTLDPSAVPPGLRHLIPLAEQFGVSDDLIREDIVAKTPAAELAAMQVAVEAHPDAFDEWLAGPEADGPRFSPEYIAFSCLRMAADGM
;
A
#
# COMPACT_ATOMS: atom_id res chain seq x y z
N MET A 1 -12.55 -22.86 -12.53
CA MET A 1 -12.03 -23.28 -11.21
C MET A 1 -11.82 -24.78 -11.26
N ARG A 2 -10.61 -25.26 -11.04
CA ARG A 2 -10.41 -26.68 -10.70
C ARG A 2 -10.70 -26.81 -9.19
N GLU A 3 -11.42 -27.85 -8.78
CA GLU A 3 -11.45 -28.29 -7.39
C GLU A 3 -10.02 -28.65 -6.99
N GLY A 4 -9.44 -27.83 -6.12
CA GLY A 4 -8.04 -27.92 -5.70
C GLY A 4 -7.75 -26.82 -4.69
N ASP A 5 -7.99 -27.15 -3.43
CA ASP A 5 -7.58 -26.47 -2.19
C ASP A 5 -7.93 -24.99 -2.05
N PHE A 6 -9.23 -24.69 -1.92
CA PHE A 6 -9.64 -23.49 -1.21
C PHE A 6 -9.44 -23.71 0.30
N GLU A 7 -8.58 -22.90 0.89
CA GLU A 7 -8.19 -22.98 2.30
C GLU A 7 -8.50 -21.64 3.00
N VAL A 8 -8.93 -21.72 4.26
CA VAL A 8 -9.16 -20.56 5.13
C VAL A 8 -8.31 -20.77 6.38
N LEU A 9 -7.41 -19.83 6.66
CA LEU A 9 -6.51 -19.84 7.81
C LEU A 9 -6.64 -18.55 8.62
N PRO A 10 -6.32 -18.58 9.93
CA PRO A 10 -6.04 -17.35 10.68
C PRO A 10 -4.86 -16.57 10.08
N ALA A 11 -4.87 -15.24 10.24
CA ALA A 11 -3.82 -14.34 9.74
C ALA A 11 -2.40 -14.80 10.11
N GLY A 12 -2.16 -15.20 11.36
CA GLY A 12 -0.85 -15.68 11.81
C GLY A 12 -0.40 -16.96 11.11
N GLU A 13 -1.32 -17.88 10.83
CA GLU A 13 -1.03 -19.11 10.09
C GLU A 13 -0.78 -18.83 8.61
N MET A 14 -1.52 -17.89 8.00
CA MET A 14 -1.23 -17.43 6.64
C MET A 14 0.17 -16.80 6.54
N ARG A 15 0.53 -15.91 7.48
CA ARG A 15 1.88 -15.30 7.53
C ARG A 15 2.96 -16.37 7.60
N ALA A 16 2.81 -17.35 8.49
CA ALA A 16 3.78 -18.43 8.65
C ALA A 16 3.88 -19.33 7.42
N LYS A 17 2.74 -19.71 6.82
CA LYS A 17 2.69 -20.64 5.69
C LYS A 17 3.18 -20.01 4.38
N TYR A 18 2.80 -18.76 4.12
CA TYR A 18 3.04 -18.08 2.85
C TYR A 18 4.15 -17.03 2.91
N GLY A 19 4.75 -16.80 4.09
CA GLY A 19 5.82 -15.84 4.26
C GLY A 19 5.36 -14.40 4.04
N LEU A 20 4.13 -14.05 4.43
CA LEU A 20 3.55 -12.71 4.27
C LEU A 20 4.09 -11.76 5.35
N THR A 21 5.37 -11.43 5.24
CA THR A 21 6.11 -10.57 6.19
C THR A 21 6.83 -9.43 5.48
N ALA A 22 7.24 -8.42 6.25
CA ALA A 22 8.00 -7.27 5.78
C ALA A 22 9.32 -7.66 5.09
N GLU A 23 9.97 -8.74 5.50
CA GLU A 23 11.22 -9.22 4.90
C GLU A 23 11.01 -9.90 3.53
N ASN A 24 9.83 -10.47 3.31
CA ASN A 24 9.46 -11.19 2.09
C ASN A 24 8.51 -10.38 1.19
N ARG A 25 8.36 -9.09 1.48
CA ARG A 25 7.55 -8.17 0.70
C ARG A 25 7.97 -8.12 -0.77
N PRO A 26 7.04 -7.82 -1.70
CA PRO A 26 7.41 -7.49 -3.05
C PRO A 26 8.25 -6.21 -3.11
N THR A 27 9.19 -6.16 -4.06
CA THR A 27 9.82 -4.91 -4.45
C THR A 27 8.86 -4.13 -5.34
N LEU A 28 8.55 -2.91 -4.95
CA LEU A 28 7.79 -1.96 -5.75
C LEU A 28 8.77 -1.00 -6.42
N THR A 29 8.56 -0.74 -7.70
CA THR A 29 9.28 0.29 -8.45
C THR A 29 8.24 1.01 -9.28
N LEU A 30 7.88 2.22 -8.85
CA LEU A 30 6.78 2.96 -9.42
C LEU A 30 7.26 3.84 -10.58
N ASP A 31 6.43 3.97 -11.61
CA ASP A 31 6.65 4.92 -12.70
C ASP A 31 6.17 6.32 -12.28
N PRO A 32 7.08 7.31 -12.11
CA PRO A 32 6.68 8.67 -11.76
C PRO A 32 5.76 9.33 -12.80
N SER A 33 5.77 8.85 -14.06
CA SER A 33 4.92 9.36 -15.13
C SER A 33 3.44 8.98 -14.92
N ALA A 34 3.16 7.88 -14.22
CA ALA A 34 1.83 7.43 -13.85
C ALA A 34 1.32 8.04 -12.53
N VAL A 35 2.15 8.80 -11.80
CA VAL A 35 1.77 9.49 -10.56
C VAL A 35 1.52 10.99 -10.85
N PRO A 36 0.43 11.59 -10.31
CA PRO A 36 0.20 13.03 -10.39
C PRO A 36 1.41 13.85 -9.91
N PRO A 37 1.81 14.94 -10.58
CA PRO A 37 3.02 15.70 -10.24
C PRO A 37 3.12 16.11 -8.78
N GLY A 38 1.99 16.48 -8.15
CA GLY A 38 1.91 16.90 -6.75
C GLY A 38 2.04 15.77 -5.73
N LEU A 39 2.13 14.51 -6.16
CA LEU A 39 2.27 13.34 -5.28
C LEU A 39 3.56 12.55 -5.54
N ARG A 40 4.33 12.89 -6.59
CA ARG A 40 5.54 12.16 -6.98
C ARG A 40 6.61 12.12 -5.90
N HIS A 41 6.69 13.15 -5.04
CA HIS A 41 7.64 13.17 -3.92
C HIS A 41 7.31 12.13 -2.85
N LEU A 42 6.08 11.59 -2.83
CA LEU A 42 5.68 10.51 -1.94
C LEU A 42 5.97 9.11 -2.52
N ILE A 43 6.50 9.01 -3.74
CA ILE A 43 6.83 7.71 -4.36
C ILE A 43 7.69 6.82 -3.44
N PRO A 44 8.76 7.31 -2.77
CA PRO A 44 9.52 6.47 -1.86
C PRO A 44 8.68 5.92 -0.69
N LEU A 45 7.73 6.71 -0.18
CA LEU A 45 6.80 6.26 0.85
C LEU A 45 5.80 5.24 0.30
N ALA A 46 5.28 5.45 -0.92
CA ALA A 46 4.38 4.50 -1.57
C ALA A 46 5.09 3.18 -1.89
N GLU A 47 6.34 3.23 -2.34
CA GLU A 47 7.16 2.04 -2.51
C GLU A 47 7.38 1.33 -1.18
N GLN A 48 7.60 2.04 -0.08
CA GLN A 48 7.84 1.45 1.24
C GLN A 48 6.56 0.91 1.93
N PHE A 49 5.48 1.68 1.97
CA PHE A 49 4.29 1.39 2.78
C PHE A 49 3.06 1.03 1.93
N GLY A 50 3.08 1.32 0.63
CA GLY A 50 1.99 1.04 -0.33
C GLY A 50 1.89 -0.41 -0.78
N VAL A 51 2.16 -1.37 0.10
CA VAL A 51 2.03 -2.79 -0.21
C VAL A 51 0.55 -3.19 -0.21
N SER A 52 0.09 -3.90 -1.24
CA SER A 52 -1.32 -4.27 -1.40
C SER A 52 -1.80 -5.34 -0.43
N ASP A 53 -0.95 -6.34 -0.17
CA ASP A 53 -1.21 -7.38 0.83
C ASP A 53 -1.23 -6.77 2.25
N ASP A 54 -2.36 -6.94 2.94
CA ASP A 54 -2.61 -6.37 4.26
C ASP A 54 -1.72 -7.01 5.33
N LEU A 55 -1.50 -8.33 5.27
CA LEU A 55 -0.65 -9.03 6.23
C LEU A 55 0.80 -8.56 6.17
N ILE A 56 1.32 -8.31 4.96
CA ILE A 56 2.66 -7.72 4.77
C ILE A 56 2.67 -6.26 5.21
N ARG A 57 1.67 -5.46 4.81
CA ARG A 57 1.59 -4.03 5.15
C ARG A 57 1.54 -3.80 6.66
N GLU A 58 0.73 -4.58 7.38
CA GLU A 58 0.65 -4.55 8.84
C GLU A 58 1.99 -4.90 9.50
N ASP A 59 2.71 -5.90 8.98
CA ASP A 59 4.01 -6.30 9.53
C ASP A 59 5.08 -5.22 9.28
N ILE A 60 5.05 -4.54 8.14
CA ILE A 60 5.89 -3.36 7.86
C ILE A 60 5.60 -2.27 8.89
N VAL A 61 4.33 -1.90 9.09
CA VAL A 61 3.92 -0.87 10.04
C VAL A 61 4.36 -1.25 11.46
N ALA A 62 4.10 -2.49 11.91
CA ALA A 62 4.45 -2.95 13.25
C ALA A 62 5.96 -2.92 13.54
N LYS A 63 6.81 -3.07 12.52
CA LYS A 63 8.28 -3.05 12.64
C LYS A 63 8.89 -1.66 12.43
N THR A 64 8.12 -0.71 11.92
CA THR A 64 8.61 0.64 11.62
C THR A 64 8.64 1.49 12.89
N PRO A 65 9.72 2.27 13.14
CA PRO A 65 9.76 3.18 14.28
C PRO A 65 8.60 4.19 14.27
N ALA A 66 8.02 4.47 15.44
CA ALA A 66 6.88 5.37 15.57
C ALA A 66 7.12 6.78 14.99
N ALA A 67 8.36 7.29 15.08
CA ALA A 67 8.73 8.58 14.51
C ALA A 67 8.67 8.58 12.96
N GLU A 68 9.02 7.46 12.32
CA GLU A 68 8.93 7.32 10.86
C GLU A 68 7.48 7.18 10.41
N LEU A 69 6.64 6.44 11.15
CA LEU A 69 5.21 6.33 10.88
C LEU A 69 4.51 7.69 11.01
N ALA A 70 4.83 8.46 12.06
CA ALA A 70 4.31 9.81 12.23
C ALA A 70 4.74 10.74 11.08
N ALA A 71 5.98 10.64 10.62
CA ALA A 71 6.46 11.42 9.48
C ALA A 71 5.75 11.03 8.17
N MET A 72 5.52 9.73 7.94
CA MET A 72 4.74 9.22 6.80
C MET A 72 3.30 9.75 6.86
N GLN A 73 2.65 9.67 8.02
CA GLN A 73 1.28 10.15 8.21
C GLN A 73 1.16 11.65 7.90
N VAL A 74 2.03 12.48 8.49
CA VAL A 74 2.07 13.93 8.22
C VAL A 74 2.29 14.22 6.73
N ALA A 75 3.17 13.45 6.07
CA ALA A 75 3.44 13.63 4.66
C ALA A 75 2.21 13.29 3.78
N VAL A 76 1.44 12.25 4.12
CA VAL A 76 0.22 11.88 3.40
C VAL A 76 -0.91 12.88 3.67
N GLU A 77 -1.15 13.24 4.93
CA GLU A 77 -2.20 14.17 5.38
C GLU A 77 -1.99 15.60 4.88
N ALA A 78 -0.80 15.95 4.39
CA ALA A 78 -0.53 17.24 3.78
C ALA A 78 -1.14 17.40 2.37
N HIS A 79 -1.65 16.32 1.76
CA HIS A 79 -2.14 16.31 0.39
C HIS A 79 -3.56 15.74 0.20
N PRO A 80 -4.54 16.03 1.08
CA PRO A 80 -5.84 15.35 1.09
C PRO A 80 -6.58 15.53 -0.24
N ASP A 81 -6.62 16.75 -0.76
CA ASP A 81 -7.32 17.07 -2.01
C ASP A 81 -6.68 16.37 -3.22
N ALA A 82 -5.34 16.28 -3.28
CA ALA A 82 -4.63 15.64 -4.38
C ALA A 82 -4.84 14.12 -4.37
N PHE A 83 -4.90 13.51 -3.19
CA PHE A 83 -5.26 12.11 -3.04
C PHE A 83 -6.72 11.87 -3.42
N ASP A 84 -7.67 12.72 -2.99
CA ASP A 84 -9.08 12.57 -3.33
C ASP A 84 -9.33 12.76 -4.84
N GLU A 85 -8.74 13.80 -5.45
CA GLU A 85 -8.90 14.08 -6.88
C GLU A 85 -8.44 12.91 -7.75
N TRP A 86 -7.32 12.26 -7.39
CA TRP A 86 -6.81 11.13 -8.16
C TRP A 86 -7.48 9.81 -7.79
N LEU A 87 -7.48 9.44 -6.50
CA LEU A 87 -7.91 8.11 -6.05
C LEU A 87 -9.43 7.93 -6.04
N ALA A 88 -10.21 9.03 -6.03
CA ALA A 88 -11.66 8.99 -6.30
C ALA A 88 -12.01 9.51 -7.71
N GLY A 89 -10.99 9.70 -8.56
CA GLY A 89 -11.14 10.15 -9.93
C GLY A 89 -11.43 9.03 -10.93
N PRO A 90 -11.26 9.29 -12.24
CA PRO A 90 -11.66 8.34 -13.31
C PRO A 90 -10.99 6.96 -13.25
N GLU A 91 -9.80 6.82 -12.67
CA GLU A 91 -9.13 5.53 -12.53
C GLU A 91 -9.86 4.60 -11.54
N ALA A 92 -10.59 5.16 -10.57
CA ALA A 92 -11.38 4.40 -9.61
C ALA A 92 -12.53 3.62 -10.25
N ASP A 93 -13.04 4.08 -11.39
CA ASP A 93 -14.13 3.42 -12.13
C ASP A 93 -13.62 2.35 -13.11
N GLY A 94 -12.30 2.24 -13.29
CA GLY A 94 -11.69 1.36 -14.28
C GLY A 94 -11.72 -0.13 -13.87
N PRO A 95 -11.83 -1.07 -14.81
CA PRO A 95 -11.71 -2.50 -14.51
C PRO A 95 -10.25 -2.94 -14.25
N ARG A 96 -9.29 -2.02 -14.40
CA ARG A 96 -7.85 -2.24 -14.22
C ARG A 96 -7.25 -1.00 -13.56
N PHE A 97 -6.43 -1.24 -12.55
CA PHE A 97 -5.73 -0.22 -11.78
C PHE A 97 -4.23 -0.29 -12.07
N SER A 98 -3.57 0.86 -12.16
CA SER A 98 -2.12 0.91 -12.26
C SER A 98 -1.45 0.44 -10.96
N PRO A 99 -0.22 -0.09 -11.01
CA PRO A 99 0.58 -0.35 -9.82
C PRO A 99 0.70 0.87 -8.90
N GLU A 100 0.82 2.07 -9.49
CA GLU A 100 0.91 3.35 -8.79
C GLU A 100 -0.37 3.68 -8.04
N TYR A 101 -1.52 3.56 -8.70
CA TYR A 101 -2.82 3.76 -8.07
C TYR A 101 -3.02 2.82 -6.88
N ILE A 102 -2.69 1.53 -7.04
CA ILE A 102 -2.78 0.54 -5.96
C ILE A 102 -1.83 0.93 -4.82
N ALA A 103 -0.57 1.25 -5.13
CA ALA A 103 0.42 1.59 -4.12
C ALA A 103 0.04 2.86 -3.34
N PHE A 104 -0.44 3.90 -4.00
CA PHE A 104 -0.88 5.14 -3.35
C PHE A 104 -2.18 4.95 -2.55
N SER A 105 -3.10 4.11 -3.02
CA SER A 105 -4.28 3.71 -2.24
C SER A 105 -3.88 2.98 -0.96
N CYS A 106 -2.91 2.07 -1.05
CA CYS A 106 -2.42 1.31 0.09
C CYS A 106 -1.57 2.17 1.04
N LEU A 107 -0.82 3.14 0.52
CA LEU A 107 -0.11 4.14 1.33
C LEU A 107 -1.11 4.97 2.14
N ARG A 108 -2.21 5.41 1.53
CA ARG A 108 -3.26 6.15 2.26
C ARG A 108 -3.88 5.30 3.37
N MET A 109 -4.22 4.03 3.07
CA MET A 109 -4.72 3.10 4.10
C MET A 109 -3.71 2.88 5.23
N ALA A 110 -2.41 2.81 4.93
CA ALA A 110 -1.37 2.69 5.94
C ALA A 110 -1.31 3.93 6.85
N ALA A 111 -1.49 5.13 6.29
CA ALA A 111 -1.53 6.38 7.05
C ALA A 111 -2.82 6.52 7.90
N ASP A 112 -3.96 6.14 7.35
CA ASP A 112 -5.27 6.25 8.03
C ASP A 112 -5.43 5.25 9.19
N GLY A 113 -4.71 4.13 9.16
CA GLY A 113 -4.77 3.07 10.17
C GLY A 113 -3.91 3.32 11.42
N MET A 114 -3.23 4.46 11.51
CA MET A 114 -2.32 4.85 12.60
C MET A 114 -3.05 5.47 13.79
#